data_AF-A0A7J3TJX4-F1
#
_entry.id   AF-A0A7J3TJX4-F1
#
_cell.length_a   1.000
_cell.length_b   1.000
_cell.length_c   1.000
_cell.angle_alpha   90.00
_cell.angle_beta   90.00
_cell.angle_gamma   90.00
#
_symmetry.space_group_name_H-M   'P 1'
#
loop_
_entity.id
_entity.type
_entity.pdbx_description
1 polymer ?
#
loop_
_entity_poly.entity_id
_entity_poly.type
_entity_poly.pdbx_seq_one_letter_code
_entity_poly.pdbx_strand_id
1 'polypeptide(L)'
;MGKDIENLARVLAVLVADGNYTYVDKIGNAPSKDLLAFYLKEAIRDFHSLIRGGAKNEKVKDLLDRIVRELETTRDPFDFLNNSIDQVFSKIESRKDLREISSLISAKALAISAKYVRTREESSEGGE
;
A
#
# COMPACT_ATOMS: atom_id res chain seq x y z
N MET A 1 -4.33 13.41 7.91
CA MET A 1 -3.94 13.38 6.49
C MET A 1 -2.61 12.67 6.26
N GLY A 2 -1.48 13.18 6.76
CA GLY A 2 -0.17 12.54 6.52
C GLY A 2 -0.11 11.08 6.96
N LYS A 3 -0.64 10.79 8.15
CA LYS A 3 -0.71 9.44 8.72
C LYS A 3 -1.64 8.51 7.91
N ASP A 4 -2.80 8.99 7.49
CA ASP A 4 -3.78 8.19 6.75
C ASP A 4 -3.25 7.81 5.36
N ILE A 5 -2.63 8.77 4.66
CA ILE A 5 -1.92 8.53 3.39
C ILE A 5 -0.79 7.52 3.59
N GLU A 6 -0.04 7.64 4.69
CA GLU A 6 1.04 6.71 5.00
C GLU A 6 0.52 5.28 5.25
N ASN A 7 -0.59 5.12 5.96
CA ASN A 7 -1.20 3.81 6.17
C ASN A 7 -1.57 3.13 4.84
N LEU A 8 -2.24 3.86 3.95
CA LEU A 8 -2.61 3.34 2.63
C LEU A 8 -1.37 3.03 1.77
N ALA A 9 -0.37 3.91 1.80
CA ALA A 9 0.89 3.69 1.08
C ALA A 9 1.65 2.46 1.59
N ARG A 10 1.61 2.16 2.89
CA ARG A 10 2.23 0.96 3.48
C ARG A 10 1.56 -0.33 3.02
N VAL A 11 0.23 -0.36 2.97
CA VAL A 11 -0.52 -1.49 2.41
C VAL A 11 -0.08 -1.76 0.96
N LEU A 12 -0.04 -0.71 0.13
CA LEU A 12 0.42 -0.82 -1.25
C LEU A 12 1.88 -1.26 -1.35
N ALA A 13 2.75 -0.77 -0.46
CA ALA A 13 4.16 -1.11 -0.46
C ALA A 13 4.40 -2.61 -0.26
N VAL A 14 3.58 -3.26 0.59
CA VAL A 14 3.62 -4.71 0.79
C VAL A 14 3.26 -5.45 -0.50
N LEU A 15 2.16 -5.05 -1.15
CA LEU A 15 1.72 -5.66 -2.41
C LEU A 15 2.77 -5.49 -3.51
N VAL A 16 3.39 -4.31 -3.59
CA VAL A 16 4.48 -4.05 -4.53
C VAL A 16 5.70 -4.92 -4.23
N ALA A 17 6.09 -5.04 -2.96
CA ALA A 17 7.22 -5.87 -2.55
C ALA A 17 6.97 -7.37 -2.86
N ASP A 18 5.71 -7.81 -2.80
CA ASP A 18 5.28 -9.14 -3.24
C ASP A 18 5.23 -9.29 -4.77
N GLY A 19 5.48 -8.21 -5.52
CA GLY A 19 5.55 -8.18 -6.99
C GLY A 19 4.28 -7.69 -7.68
N ASN A 20 3.27 -7.23 -6.93
CA ASN A 20 2.03 -6.70 -7.49
C ASN A 20 2.05 -5.16 -7.55
N TYR A 21 2.41 -4.63 -8.72
CA TYR A 21 2.45 -3.18 -9.00
C TYR A 21 1.10 -2.60 -9.44
N THR A 22 0.12 -3.47 -9.76
CA THR A 22 -1.17 -3.10 -10.37
C THR A 22 -1.89 -1.97 -9.64
N TYR A 23 -1.89 -2.01 -8.30
CA TYR A 23 -2.61 -1.04 -7.50
C TYR A 23 -1.95 0.33 -7.48
N VAL A 24 -0.62 0.40 -7.55
CA VAL A 24 0.11 1.68 -7.65
C VAL A 24 -0.24 2.39 -8.96
N ASP A 25 -0.33 1.64 -10.06
CA ASP A 25 -0.67 2.17 -11.38
C ASP A 25 -2.14 2.62 -11.45
N LYS A 26 -3.06 1.76 -10.98
CA LYS A 26 -4.50 2.05 -10.91
C LYS A 26 -4.79 3.29 -10.05
N ILE A 27 -4.18 3.37 -8.86
CA ILE A 27 -4.38 4.49 -7.92
C ILE A 27 -3.77 5.77 -8.47
N GLY A 28 -2.52 5.73 -8.92
CA GLY A 28 -1.82 6.91 -9.46
C GLY A 28 -2.56 7.55 -10.64
N ASN A 29 -3.31 6.76 -11.39
CA ASN A 29 -4.07 7.21 -12.56
C ASN A 29 -5.60 7.25 -12.35
N ALA A 30 -6.09 7.20 -11.11
CA ALA A 30 -7.53 7.18 -10.86
C ALA A 30 -8.22 8.47 -11.38
N PRO A 31 -9.23 8.35 -12.27
CA PRO A 31 -9.91 9.50 -12.89
C PRO A 31 -11.00 10.11 -12.02
N SER A 32 -11.44 9.41 -10.98
CA SER A 32 -12.48 9.85 -10.06
C SER A 32 -12.22 9.37 -8.65
N LYS A 33 -12.87 10.03 -7.70
CA LYS A 33 -12.86 9.67 -6.27
C LYS A 33 -13.40 8.25 -6.07
N ASP A 34 -14.51 7.91 -6.71
CA ASP A 34 -15.12 6.58 -6.59
C ASP A 34 -14.20 5.48 -7.09
N LEU A 35 -13.51 5.71 -8.21
CA LEU A 35 -12.61 4.71 -8.76
C LEU A 35 -11.33 4.57 -7.91
N LEU A 36 -10.84 5.67 -7.35
CA LEU A 36 -9.77 5.63 -6.35
C LEU A 36 -10.19 4.79 -5.13
N ALA A 37 -11.41 4.94 -4.63
CA ALA A 37 -11.91 4.18 -3.47
C ALA A 37 -12.02 2.70 -3.81
N PHE A 38 -12.55 2.40 -4.99
CA PHE A 38 -12.64 1.04 -5.48
C PHE A 38 -11.27 0.36 -5.51
N TYR A 39 -10.25 1.01 -6.10
CA TYR A 39 -8.90 0.46 -6.17
C TYR A 39 -8.22 0.32 -4.81
N LEU A 40 -8.42 1.26 -3.88
CA LEU A 40 -7.92 1.15 -2.52
C LEU A 40 -8.56 -0.03 -1.77
N LYS A 41 -9.86 -0.26 -1.95
CA LYS A 41 -10.57 -1.41 -1.35
C LYS A 41 -10.12 -2.74 -1.94
N GLU A 42 -9.90 -2.81 -3.26
CA GLU A 42 -9.31 -3.99 -3.90
C GLU A 42 -7.92 -4.28 -3.32
N ALA A 43 -7.07 -3.26 -3.18
CA ALA A 43 -5.75 -3.41 -2.59
C ALA A 43 -5.79 -3.93 -1.14
N ILE A 44 -6.67 -3.38 -0.30
CA ILE A 44 -6.85 -3.85 1.09
C ILE A 44 -7.29 -5.31 1.13
N ARG A 45 -8.21 -5.72 0.24
CA ARG A 45 -8.66 -7.13 0.16
C ARG A 45 -7.51 -8.08 -0.21
N ASP A 46 -6.67 -7.69 -1.15
CA ASP A 46 -5.53 -8.50 -1.57
C ASP A 46 -4.46 -8.53 -0.48
N PHE A 47 -4.23 -7.42 0.22
CA PHE A 47 -3.39 -7.36 1.41
C PHE A 47 -3.90 -8.28 2.52
N HIS A 48 -5.21 -8.31 2.76
CA HIS A 48 -5.84 -9.26 3.69
C HIS A 48 -5.59 -10.73 3.27
N SER A 49 -5.61 -11.00 1.97
CA SER A 49 -5.30 -12.33 1.46
C SER A 49 -3.84 -12.71 1.72
N LEU A 50 -2.92 -11.75 1.61
CA LEU A 50 -1.52 -11.93 1.94
C LEU A 50 -1.29 -12.17 3.44
N ILE A 51 -2.00 -11.46 4.33
CA ILE A 51 -1.95 -11.70 5.78
C ILE A 51 -2.31 -13.15 6.11
N ARG A 52 -3.39 -13.66 5.52
CA ARG A 52 -3.86 -15.03 5.79
C ARG A 52 -3.02 -16.11 5.12
N GLY A 53 -2.61 -15.86 3.87
CA GLY A 53 -1.87 -16.82 3.05
C GLY A 53 -0.37 -16.86 3.35
N GLY A 54 0.13 -15.81 4.01
CA GLY A 54 1.56 -15.57 4.17
C GLY A 54 2.21 -15.04 2.89
N ALA A 55 3.20 -14.16 3.05
CA ALA A 55 4.07 -13.79 1.95
C ALA A 55 5.02 -14.95 1.62
N LYS A 56 5.24 -15.21 0.32
CA LYS A 56 6.15 -16.29 -0.13
C LYS A 56 7.63 -15.94 0.07
N ASN A 57 7.93 -14.65 0.14
CA ASN A 57 9.28 -14.13 0.31
C ASN A 57 9.49 -13.66 1.75
N GLU A 58 10.57 -14.12 2.39
CA GLU A 58 10.89 -13.83 3.79
C GLU A 58 11.05 -12.32 4.08
N LYS A 59 11.64 -11.56 3.16
CA LYS A 59 11.76 -10.09 3.31
C LYS A 59 10.41 -9.37 3.20
N VAL A 60 9.51 -9.89 2.35
CA VAL A 60 8.14 -9.37 2.23
C VAL A 60 7.35 -9.73 3.49
N LYS A 61 7.59 -10.91 4.05
CA LYS A 61 7.01 -11.35 5.32
C LYS A 61 7.43 -10.43 6.46
N ASP A 62 8.71 -10.05 6.56
CA ASP A 62 9.17 -9.10 7.58
C ASP A 62 8.48 -7.73 7.47
N LEU A 63 8.33 -7.22 6.25
CA LEU A 63 7.61 -5.98 6.00
C LEU A 63 6.13 -6.10 6.38
N LEU A 64 5.49 -7.20 5.98
CA LEU A 64 4.11 -7.51 6.30
C LEU A 64 3.90 -7.59 7.82
N ASP A 65 4.69 -8.40 8.53
CA ASP A 65 4.59 -8.59 9.98
C ASP A 65 4.81 -7.29 10.74
N ARG A 66 5.75 -6.46 10.29
CA ARG A 66 5.97 -5.13 10.88
C ARG A 66 4.73 -4.24 10.70
N ILE A 67 4.19 -4.14 9.49
CA ILE A 67 3.02 -3.31 9.22
C ILE A 67 1.81 -3.83 9.98
N VAL A 68 1.59 -5.15 10.00
CA VAL A 68 0.49 -5.77 10.73
C VAL A 68 0.60 -5.47 12.23
N ARG A 69 1.75 -5.66 12.87
CA ARG A 69 1.94 -5.32 14.29
C ARG A 69 1.67 -3.85 14.60
N GLU A 70 2.12 -2.95 13.71
CA GLU A 70 1.86 -1.53 13.86
C GLU A 70 0.36 -1.20 13.71
N LEU A 71 -0.36 -1.92 12.84
CA LEU A 71 -1.82 -1.81 12.68
C LEU A 71 -2.61 -2.50 13.81
N GLU A 72 -2.13 -3.60 14.38
CA GLU A 72 -2.74 -4.38 15.48
C GLU A 72 -2.80 -3.62 16.81
N THR A 73 -2.09 -2.49 16.93
CA THR A 73 -2.31 -1.53 18.02
C THR A 73 -3.73 -0.93 18.01
N THR A 74 -4.50 -1.20 16.95
CA THR A 74 -5.91 -0.85 16.81
C THR A 74 -6.80 -2.08 16.98
N ARG A 75 -7.99 -1.88 17.57
CA ARG A 75 -8.95 -2.95 17.89
C ARG A 75 -9.43 -3.73 16.65
N ASP A 76 -9.37 -3.10 15.48
CA ASP A 76 -9.65 -3.69 14.17
C ASP A 76 -8.80 -2.99 13.09
N PRO A 77 -7.73 -3.64 12.59
CA PRO A 77 -6.85 -3.10 11.54
C PRO A 77 -7.57 -2.74 10.23
N PHE A 78 -8.65 -3.42 9.88
CA PHE A 78 -9.33 -3.22 8.60
C PHE A 78 -10.32 -2.06 8.67
N ASP A 79 -11.06 -1.96 9.77
CA ASP A 79 -11.84 -0.75 10.05
C ASP A 79 -10.95 0.48 10.13
N PHE A 80 -9.75 0.35 10.70
CA PHE A 80 -8.75 1.42 10.70
C PHE A 80 -8.31 1.84 9.29
N LEU A 81 -8.08 0.88 8.38
CA LEU A 81 -7.74 1.17 6.99
C LEU A 81 -8.91 1.78 6.22
N ASN A 82 -10.14 1.31 6.44
CA ASN A 82 -11.35 1.91 5.87
C ASN A 82 -11.53 3.36 6.35
N ASN A 83 -11.33 3.61 7.65
CA ASN A 83 -11.32 4.96 8.19
C ASN A 83 -10.22 5.82 7.54
N SER A 84 -9.04 5.26 7.26
CA SER A 84 -7.98 5.98 6.55
C SER A 84 -8.41 6.40 5.14
N ILE A 85 -9.18 5.56 4.43
CA ILE A 85 -9.80 5.93 3.15
C ILE A 85 -10.75 7.11 3.35
N ASP A 86 -11.68 7.03 4.29
CA ASP A 86 -12.69 8.07 4.53
C ASP A 86 -12.03 9.42 4.90
N GLN A 87 -10.98 9.37 5.75
CA GLN A 87 -10.21 10.56 6.12
C GLN A 87 -9.50 11.19 4.93
N VAL A 88 -8.86 10.39 4.07
CA VAL A 88 -8.25 10.88 2.82
C VAL A 88 -9.30 11.48 1.91
N PHE A 89 -10.45 10.83 1.79
CA PHE A 89 -11.51 11.21 0.88
C PHE A 89 -12.21 12.49 1.31
N SER A 90 -12.31 12.75 2.62
CA SER A 90 -12.85 14.01 3.15
C SER A 90 -12.07 15.25 2.68
N LYS A 91 -10.84 15.08 2.16
CA LYS A 91 -9.96 16.16 1.69
C LYS A 91 -9.91 16.29 0.17
N ILE A 92 -10.56 15.40 -0.56
CA ILE A 92 -10.64 15.47 -2.02
C ILE A 92 -11.88 16.29 -2.38
N GLU A 93 -11.67 17.56 -2.70
CA GLU A 93 -12.72 18.50 -3.11
C GLU A 93 -12.66 18.81 -4.61
N SER A 94 -11.50 18.58 -5.24
CA SER A 94 -11.27 18.85 -6.65
C SER A 94 -10.50 17.74 -7.36
N ARG A 95 -10.49 17.80 -8.71
CA ARG A 95 -9.63 16.92 -9.54
C ARG A 95 -8.14 17.13 -9.28
N LYS A 96 -7.75 18.34 -8.87
CA LYS A 96 -6.36 18.65 -8.52
C LYS A 96 -5.97 17.87 -7.26
N ASP A 97 -6.79 17.95 -6.21
CA ASP A 97 -6.55 17.24 -4.95
C ASP A 97 -6.51 15.72 -5.17
N LEU A 98 -7.43 15.20 -5.99
CA LEU A 98 -7.45 13.79 -6.38
C LEU A 98 -6.10 13.36 -6.95
N ARG A 99 -5.59 14.11 -7.95
CA ARG A 99 -4.32 13.80 -8.62
C ARG A 99 -3.13 13.92 -7.66
N GLU A 100 -3.10 14.95 -6.82
CA GLU A 100 -2.01 15.15 -5.86
C GLU A 100 -1.97 14.03 -4.81
N ILE A 101 -3.12 13.72 -4.20
CA ILE A 101 -3.24 12.69 -3.18
C ILE A 101 -2.95 11.31 -3.76
N SER A 102 -3.52 10.96 -4.92
CA SER A 102 -3.29 9.66 -5.54
C SER A 102 -1.82 9.46 -5.92
N SER A 103 -1.19 10.49 -6.51
CA SER A 103 0.24 10.47 -6.84
C SER A 103 1.10 10.33 -5.59
N LEU A 104 0.74 11.02 -4.50
CA LEU A 104 1.49 10.96 -3.25
C LEU A 104 1.40 9.58 -2.58
N ILE A 105 0.22 8.94 -2.58
CA ILE A 105 0.04 7.57 -2.09
C ILE A 105 0.93 6.62 -2.89
N SER A 106 0.84 6.66 -4.23
CA SER A 106 1.64 5.82 -5.13
C SER A 106 3.15 6.03 -4.95
N ALA A 107 3.61 7.28 -4.91
CA ALA A 107 5.02 7.61 -4.73
C ALA A 107 5.57 7.12 -3.38
N LYS A 108 4.81 7.29 -2.29
CA LYS A 108 5.19 6.77 -0.97
C LYS A 108 5.24 5.25 -0.95
N ALA A 109 4.28 4.58 -1.57
CA ALA A 109 4.26 3.12 -1.66
C ALA A 109 5.52 2.59 -2.34
N LEU A 110 5.90 3.17 -3.48
CA LEU A 110 7.13 2.83 -4.20
C LEU A 110 8.40 3.12 -3.39
N ALA A 111 8.46 4.26 -2.70
CA ALA A 111 9.61 4.61 -1.87
C ALA A 111 9.79 3.64 -0.68
N ILE A 112 8.68 3.19 -0.07
CA ILE A 112 8.70 2.20 1.01
C ILE A 112 9.13 0.83 0.45
N SER A 113 8.51 0.37 -0.64
CA SER A 113 8.79 -0.95 -1.21
C SER A 113 10.20 -1.07 -1.80
N ALA A 114 10.78 0.01 -2.32
CA ALA A 114 12.14 0.01 -2.88
C ALA A 114 13.20 -0.53 -1.92
N LYS A 115 13.03 -0.31 -0.60
CA LYS A 115 13.93 -0.85 0.44
C LYS A 115 13.92 -2.38 0.54
N TYR A 116 12.87 -3.01 0.03
CA TYR A 116 12.63 -4.46 0.10
C TYR A 116 12.77 -5.11 -1.28
N VAL A 117 12.62 -4.34 -2.36
CA VAL A 117 12.82 -4.79 -3.75
C VAL A 117 14.29 -4.72 -4.18
N ARG A 118 15.06 -3.68 -3.81
CA ARG A 118 16.49 -3.55 -4.21
C ARG A 118 17.36 -4.72 -3.77
N THR A 119 17.01 -5.38 -2.67
CA THR A 119 17.75 -6.54 -2.17
C THR A 119 17.42 -7.85 -2.92
N ARG A 120 16.66 -7.80 -4.04
CA ARG A 120 16.51 -8.94 -4.98
C ARG A 120 17.69 -9.06 -5.94
N GLU A 121 18.31 -7.95 -6.33
CA GLU A 121 19.39 -7.96 -7.33
C GLU A 121 20.72 -8.42 -6.70
N GLU A 122 21.06 -7.95 -5.50
CA GLU A 122 22.31 -8.32 -4.81
C GLU A 122 22.41 -9.80 -4.42
N SER A 123 21.29 -10.52 -4.31
CA SER A 123 21.28 -11.96 -4.01
C SER A 123 21.32 -12.86 -5.25
N SER A 124 21.30 -12.27 -6.46
CA SER A 124 21.28 -12.99 -7.73
C SER A 124 22.62 -12.94 -8.48
N GLU A 125 23.58 -12.13 -8.01
CA GLU A 125 24.93 -11.97 -8.63
C GLU A 125 26.06 -12.68 -7.86
N GLY A 126 25.74 -13.48 -6.83
CA GLY A 126 26.74 -14.13 -5.97
C GLY A 126 26.98 -15.63 -6.22
N GLY A 127 26.58 -16.15 -7.38
CA GLY A 127 26.67 -17.58 -7.70
C GLY A 127 27.36 -17.84 -9.03
N GLU A 128 28.69 -17.65 -9.08
CA GLU A 128 29.59 -18.32 -10.02
C GLU A 128 30.56 -19.22 -9.24
#